data_AF-A0A3C0T863-F1
#
_entry.id   AF-A0A3C0T863-F1
#
_cell.length_a   1.000
_cell.length_b   1.000
_cell.length_c   1.000
_cell.angle_alpha   90.00
_cell.angle_beta   90.00
_cell.angle_gamma   90.00
#
_symmetry.space_group_name_H-M   'P 1'
#
loop_
_entity.id
_entity.type
_entity.pdbx_description
1 polymer ?
#
loop_
_entity_poly.entity_id
_entity_poly.type
_entity_poly.pdbx_seq_one_letter_code
_entity_poly.pdbx_strand_id
1 'polypeptide(L)'
;MSRIEDYRFPTGLHLLTQWQSGDEGARKEMTAFFDDAIAGDFDADFSVLTSPDRVHSTASVHMLGLAILHDLYRIESWAYYNTDPYRYVRTNLAVSRLLGIHKFYTTWALYAFTCEPLGQQMMYPDRFPPGADPDAFLINKDNWQELTTPDFTTGAPKAIDDILRVTQELTGVPPLLQISAPYSLAADIYGQEPLLADVVSDPDTVNALLDHLGDEILAPWMDHHFESFPDGWVELSDASGSPFFIGPENCMQMSIRSIRHMLRGKTYADRVFDNNFRGDFVAGVKKKGRGSRRNIQTETQSSQAKLLELTDAKVSVNPVFIMRLEADKVNISFYEEEAIKRNLPLTCGIGSPQIDRNSIEDLEATRVSIGEDARSFVESIKRVCE
;
A
#
# COMPACT_ATOMS: atom_id res chain seq x y z
N MET A 1 4.47 -33.81 8.71
CA MET A 1 3.24 -33.10 8.36
C MET A 1 2.72 -32.46 9.62
N SER A 2 3.12 -31.21 9.80
CA SER A 2 2.45 -30.29 10.69
C SER A 2 1.08 -29.95 10.10
N ARG A 3 0.10 -29.59 10.93
CA ARG A 3 -1.18 -29.08 10.42
C ARG A 3 -1.24 -27.60 10.69
N ILE A 4 -1.76 -26.82 9.75
CA ILE A 4 -1.81 -25.36 9.90
C ILE A 4 -2.63 -24.93 11.13
N GLU A 5 -3.61 -25.73 11.55
CA GLU A 5 -4.42 -25.47 12.74
C GLU A 5 -3.63 -25.56 14.05
N ASP A 6 -2.51 -26.28 14.07
CA ASP A 6 -1.63 -26.37 15.23
C ASP A 6 -0.93 -25.01 15.50
N TYR A 7 -0.92 -24.11 14.50
CA TYR A 7 -0.30 -22.77 14.57
C TYR A 7 -1.29 -21.61 14.72
N ARG A 8 -2.55 -21.90 15.06
CA ARG A 8 -3.55 -20.85 15.35
C ARG A 8 -3.03 -19.87 16.39
N PHE A 9 -3.44 -18.60 16.27
CA PHE A 9 -3.10 -17.56 17.23
C PHE A 9 -3.45 -17.99 18.67
N PRO A 10 -2.55 -17.84 19.66
CA PRO A 10 -1.26 -17.16 19.57
C PRO A 10 -0.05 -18.07 19.27
N THR A 11 -0.25 -19.38 19.03
CA THR A 11 0.85 -20.36 18.89
C THR A 11 1.82 -20.01 17.76
N GLY A 12 1.31 -19.72 16.56
CA GLY A 12 2.15 -19.29 15.43
C GLY A 12 2.96 -18.01 15.72
N LEU A 13 2.37 -17.07 16.47
CA LEU A 13 3.04 -15.84 16.85
C LEU A 13 4.17 -16.10 17.87
N HIS A 14 3.96 -17.03 18.80
CA HIS A 14 5.01 -17.46 19.71
C HIS A 14 6.18 -18.13 18.97
N LEU A 15 5.89 -18.98 17.97
CA LEU A 15 6.93 -19.58 17.13
C LEU A 15 7.74 -18.50 16.39
N LEU A 16 7.07 -17.54 15.76
CA LEU A 16 7.74 -16.39 15.11
C LEU A 16 8.61 -15.61 16.09
N THR A 17 8.12 -15.36 17.30
CA THR A 17 8.85 -14.62 18.34
C THR A 17 10.10 -15.39 18.79
N GLN A 18 10.00 -16.71 18.97
CA GLN A 18 11.14 -17.54 19.33
C GLN A 18 12.18 -17.61 18.21
N TRP A 19 11.74 -17.75 16.95
CA TRP A 19 12.63 -17.68 15.79
C TRP A 19 13.37 -16.33 15.71
N GLN A 20 12.66 -15.20 15.89
CA GLN A 20 13.28 -13.87 15.94
C GLN A 20 14.29 -13.72 17.07
N SER A 21 14.11 -14.44 18.19
CA SER A 21 15.06 -14.45 19.30
C SER A 21 16.31 -15.33 19.07
N GLY A 22 16.38 -16.03 17.93
CA GLY A 22 17.49 -16.91 17.57
C GLY A 22 17.39 -18.32 18.16
N ASP A 23 16.19 -18.77 18.55
CA ASP A 23 16.01 -20.13 19.08
C ASP A 23 16.15 -21.19 17.97
N GLU A 24 17.09 -22.12 18.16
CA GLU A 24 17.39 -23.18 17.18
C GLU A 24 16.27 -24.22 17.04
N GLY A 25 15.47 -24.43 18.09
CA GLY A 25 14.29 -25.30 18.03
C GLY A 25 13.22 -24.68 17.15
N ALA A 26 12.92 -23.41 17.39
CA ALA A 26 11.99 -22.61 16.59
C ALA A 26 12.46 -22.49 15.14
N ARG A 27 13.76 -22.36 14.86
CA ARG A 27 14.30 -22.36 13.49
C ARG A 27 13.98 -23.67 12.77
N LYS A 28 14.17 -24.82 13.43
CA LYS A 28 13.85 -26.14 12.84
C LYS A 28 12.35 -26.30 12.61
N GLU A 29 11.54 -25.87 13.57
CA GLU A 29 10.08 -25.92 13.45
C GLU A 29 9.56 -24.99 12.35
N MET A 30 10.08 -23.76 12.25
CA MET A 30 9.82 -22.84 11.14
C MET A 30 10.19 -23.46 9.79
N THR A 31 11.35 -24.12 9.71
CA THR A 31 11.76 -24.81 8.47
C THR A 31 10.74 -25.87 8.07
N ALA A 32 10.33 -26.74 9.00
CA ALA A 32 9.32 -27.75 8.72
C ALA A 32 7.96 -27.15 8.32
N PHE A 33 7.54 -26.08 8.99
CA PHE A 33 6.30 -25.37 8.66
C PHE A 33 6.34 -24.76 7.25
N PHE A 34 7.44 -24.11 6.87
CA PHE A 34 7.58 -23.53 5.52
C PHE A 34 7.82 -24.59 4.44
N ASP A 35 8.46 -25.73 4.76
CA ASP A 35 8.55 -26.86 3.84
C ASP A 35 7.15 -27.42 3.51
N ASP A 36 6.32 -27.66 4.54
CA ASP A 36 4.92 -28.10 4.36
C ASP A 36 4.10 -27.04 3.58
N ALA A 37 4.27 -25.75 3.91
CA ALA A 37 3.59 -24.66 3.20
C ALA A 37 3.99 -24.59 1.71
N ILE A 38 5.29 -24.64 1.40
CA ILE A 38 5.83 -24.57 0.03
C ILE A 38 5.41 -25.80 -0.79
N ALA A 39 5.36 -26.97 -0.16
CA ALA A 39 4.86 -28.21 -0.77
C ALA A 39 3.37 -28.16 -1.13
N GLY A 40 2.61 -27.21 -0.56
CA GLY A 40 1.17 -27.04 -0.80
C GLY A 40 0.28 -27.80 0.19
N ASP A 41 0.83 -28.31 1.29
CA ASP A 41 0.06 -29.07 2.29
C ASP A 41 -0.99 -28.19 3.00
N PHE A 42 -0.86 -26.87 2.89
CA PHE A 42 -1.76 -25.87 3.49
C PHE A 42 -2.74 -25.23 2.50
N ASP A 43 -2.70 -25.56 1.20
CA ASP A 43 -3.50 -24.89 0.17
C ASP A 43 -5.01 -24.93 0.46
N ALA A 44 -5.50 -26.03 1.03
CA ALA A 44 -6.91 -26.15 1.41
C ALA A 44 -7.35 -25.11 2.46
N ASP A 45 -6.50 -24.77 3.44
CA ASP A 45 -6.80 -23.74 4.45
C ASP A 45 -6.77 -22.33 3.86
N PHE A 46 -5.90 -22.10 2.88
CA PHE A 46 -5.80 -20.80 2.21
C PHE A 46 -7.07 -20.42 1.45
N SER A 47 -7.85 -21.41 1.00
CA SER A 47 -9.16 -21.19 0.37
C SER A 47 -10.26 -20.79 1.35
N VAL A 48 -10.03 -20.90 2.67
CA VAL A 48 -11.01 -20.54 3.70
C VAL A 48 -10.99 -19.04 3.95
N LEU A 49 -11.97 -18.36 3.34
CA LEU A 49 -12.14 -16.91 3.49
C LEU A 49 -12.67 -16.53 4.87
N THR A 50 -12.23 -15.36 5.34
CA THR A 50 -12.69 -14.81 6.61
C THR A 50 -14.15 -14.34 6.53
N SER A 51 -14.92 -14.54 7.60
CA SER A 51 -16.34 -14.15 7.65
C SER A 51 -16.49 -12.62 7.56
N PRO A 52 -17.40 -12.07 6.73
CA PRO A 52 -17.57 -10.63 6.59
C PRO A 52 -18.22 -9.96 7.83
N ASP A 53 -18.81 -10.73 8.76
CA ASP A 53 -19.60 -10.22 9.89
C ASP A 53 -18.76 -9.78 11.11
N ARG A 54 -17.51 -9.36 10.87
CA ARG A 54 -16.62 -8.86 11.92
C ARG A 54 -15.58 -7.90 11.36
N VAL A 55 -15.01 -7.09 12.25
CA VAL A 55 -13.85 -6.26 11.92
C VAL A 55 -12.62 -7.15 11.79
N HIS A 56 -11.86 -6.97 10.71
CA HIS A 56 -10.61 -7.70 10.46
C HIS A 56 -9.43 -6.74 10.47
N SER A 57 -8.29 -7.23 10.97
CA SER A 57 -6.99 -6.63 10.67
C SER A 57 -6.39 -7.29 9.42
N THR A 58 -5.61 -6.51 8.68
CA THR A 58 -4.81 -6.99 7.55
C THR A 58 -3.51 -6.21 7.49
N ALA A 59 -2.49 -6.77 6.85
CA ALA A 59 -1.21 -6.14 6.64
C ALA A 59 -0.50 -6.73 5.43
N SER A 60 0.35 -5.93 4.81
CA SER A 60 1.39 -6.41 3.90
C SER A 60 2.46 -7.17 4.69
N VAL A 61 2.74 -8.42 4.32
CA VAL A 61 3.69 -9.28 5.04
C VAL A 61 4.88 -9.75 4.20
N HIS A 62 5.00 -9.30 2.95
CA HIS A 62 6.03 -9.82 2.03
C HIS A 62 7.46 -9.55 2.48
N MET A 63 7.72 -8.46 3.21
CA MET A 63 9.05 -8.20 3.77
C MET A 63 9.41 -9.20 4.86
N LEU A 64 8.45 -9.61 5.70
CA LEU A 64 8.67 -10.66 6.69
C LEU A 64 8.86 -12.03 6.01
N GLY A 65 8.07 -12.32 4.96
CA GLY A 65 8.26 -13.51 4.13
C GLY A 65 9.66 -13.60 3.50
N LEU A 66 10.16 -12.49 2.94
CA LEU A 66 11.52 -12.39 2.41
C LEU A 66 12.56 -12.67 3.51
N ALA A 67 12.45 -12.02 4.67
CA ALA A 67 13.38 -12.21 5.77
C ALA A 67 13.44 -13.66 6.27
N ILE A 68 12.27 -14.32 6.36
CA ILE A 68 12.17 -15.73 6.75
C ILE A 68 12.83 -16.61 5.70
N LEU A 69 12.46 -16.50 4.41
CA LEU A 69 13.02 -17.38 3.38
C LEU A 69 14.52 -17.15 3.16
N HIS A 70 15.00 -15.91 3.33
CA HIS A 70 16.43 -15.62 3.33
C HIS A 70 17.14 -16.29 4.51
N ASP A 71 16.60 -16.24 5.73
CA ASP A 71 17.22 -16.91 6.88
C ASP A 71 17.23 -18.44 6.73
N LEU A 72 16.09 -19.03 6.36
CA LEU A 72 15.91 -20.48 6.30
C LEU A 72 16.59 -21.11 5.08
N TYR A 73 16.50 -20.47 3.91
CA TYR A 73 16.87 -21.07 2.62
C TYR A 73 17.87 -20.25 1.81
N ARG A 74 18.32 -19.08 2.29
CA ARG A 74 19.20 -18.15 1.54
C ARG A 74 18.60 -17.66 0.22
N ILE A 75 17.26 -17.57 0.15
CA ILE A 75 16.59 -16.94 -0.98
C ILE A 75 16.80 -15.42 -0.89
N GLU A 76 17.51 -14.87 -1.87
CA GLU A 76 17.75 -13.43 -2.00
C GLU A 76 16.54 -12.70 -2.60
N SER A 77 16.50 -11.38 -2.41
CA SER A 77 15.41 -10.50 -2.83
C SER A 77 14.98 -10.70 -4.28
N TRP A 78 15.90 -10.73 -5.25
CA TRP A 78 15.51 -10.93 -6.66
C TRP A 78 14.79 -12.27 -6.87
N ALA A 79 15.33 -13.36 -6.32
CA ALA A 79 14.76 -14.68 -6.45
C ALA A 79 13.40 -14.78 -5.74
N TYR A 80 13.25 -14.13 -4.59
CA TYR A 80 12.01 -14.13 -3.81
C TYR A 80 10.80 -13.70 -4.64
N TYR A 81 10.92 -12.61 -5.40
CA TYR A 81 9.82 -12.05 -6.19
C TYR A 81 9.69 -12.66 -7.60
N ASN A 82 10.79 -13.09 -8.23
CA ASN A 82 10.80 -13.31 -9.69
C ASN A 82 10.79 -14.77 -10.15
N THR A 83 11.04 -15.76 -9.28
CA THR A 83 11.30 -17.14 -9.76
C THR A 83 10.16 -18.13 -9.58
N ASP A 84 9.36 -17.98 -8.51
CA ASP A 84 8.36 -18.98 -8.12
C ASP A 84 7.14 -18.33 -7.47
N PRO A 85 6.04 -18.13 -8.23
CA PRO A 85 4.83 -17.49 -7.74
C PRO A 85 4.11 -18.33 -6.66
N TYR A 86 4.17 -19.66 -6.73
CA TYR A 86 3.59 -20.52 -5.69
C TYR A 86 4.33 -20.38 -4.37
N ARG A 87 5.67 -20.42 -4.39
CA ARG A 87 6.47 -20.16 -3.20
C ARG A 87 6.18 -18.77 -2.63
N TYR A 88 6.09 -17.75 -3.48
CA TYR A 88 5.79 -16.39 -3.04
C TYR A 88 4.43 -16.33 -2.31
N VAL A 89 3.36 -16.77 -2.96
CA VAL A 89 2.00 -16.67 -2.40
C VAL A 89 1.85 -17.54 -1.16
N ARG A 90 2.26 -18.82 -1.21
CA ARG A 90 2.17 -19.74 -0.06
C ARG A 90 2.94 -19.21 1.15
N THR A 91 4.14 -18.65 0.94
CA THR A 91 4.93 -18.04 2.02
C THR A 91 4.17 -16.89 2.68
N ASN A 92 3.62 -15.97 1.88
CA ASN A 92 2.89 -14.81 2.41
C ASN A 92 1.61 -15.19 3.16
N LEU A 93 0.88 -16.18 2.66
CA LEU A 93 -0.31 -16.71 3.32
C LEU A 93 0.06 -17.42 4.63
N ALA A 94 1.12 -18.23 4.63
CA ALA A 94 1.64 -18.92 5.81
C ALA A 94 2.11 -17.93 6.88
N VAL A 95 2.83 -16.86 6.50
CA VAL A 95 3.21 -15.78 7.42
C VAL A 95 2.00 -15.09 8.04
N SER A 96 0.98 -14.79 7.23
CA SER A 96 -0.26 -14.20 7.73
C SER A 96 -0.94 -15.10 8.77
N ARG A 97 -0.95 -16.41 8.56
CA ARG A 97 -1.48 -17.39 9.52
C ARG A 97 -0.69 -17.42 10.81
N LEU A 98 0.64 -17.43 10.75
CA LEU A 98 1.49 -17.37 11.95
C LEU A 98 1.22 -16.08 12.77
N LEU A 99 0.98 -14.96 12.09
CA LEU A 99 0.64 -13.68 12.74
C LEU A 99 -0.80 -13.63 13.31
N GLY A 100 -1.66 -14.60 12.98
CA GLY A 100 -3.09 -14.53 13.30
C GLY A 100 -3.87 -13.54 12.44
N ILE A 101 -3.36 -13.19 11.26
CA ILE A 101 -4.04 -12.34 10.28
C ILE A 101 -4.93 -13.21 9.41
N HIS A 102 -6.24 -12.98 9.50
CA HIS A 102 -7.25 -13.78 8.82
C HIS A 102 -7.70 -13.20 7.48
N LYS A 103 -7.58 -11.89 7.28
CA LYS A 103 -7.84 -11.21 6.01
C LYS A 103 -6.54 -11.00 5.27
N PHE A 104 -6.33 -11.76 4.21
CA PHE A 104 -5.12 -11.70 3.40
C PHE A 104 -5.06 -10.42 2.57
N TYR A 105 -3.83 -9.94 2.40
CA TYR A 105 -3.50 -8.81 1.53
C TYR A 105 -2.15 -9.12 0.87
N THR A 106 -2.21 -9.66 -0.33
CA THR A 106 -1.02 -10.01 -1.12
C THR A 106 -0.53 -8.75 -1.82
N THR A 107 0.70 -8.34 -1.52
CA THR A 107 1.37 -7.21 -2.17
C THR A 107 2.83 -7.54 -2.42
N TRP A 108 3.57 -6.64 -3.06
CA TRP A 108 4.99 -6.75 -3.41
C TRP A 108 5.67 -5.38 -3.26
N ALA A 109 6.92 -5.27 -3.71
CA ALA A 109 7.63 -3.99 -3.77
C ALA A 109 7.05 -3.10 -4.90
N LEU A 110 5.79 -2.68 -4.76
CA LEU A 110 4.99 -2.09 -5.84
C LEU A 110 5.64 -0.86 -6.48
N TYR A 111 6.26 0.01 -5.69
CA TYR A 111 6.91 1.22 -6.20
C TYR A 111 8.06 0.85 -7.15
N ALA A 112 8.96 -0.01 -6.68
CA ALA A 112 10.06 -0.53 -7.46
C ALA A 112 9.59 -1.28 -8.72
N PHE A 113 8.58 -2.13 -8.56
CA PHE A 113 8.06 -2.96 -9.66
C PHE A 113 7.28 -2.17 -10.70
N THR A 114 6.77 -0.99 -10.37
CA THR A 114 6.19 -0.08 -11.37
C THR A 114 7.27 0.65 -12.18
N CYS A 115 8.45 0.88 -11.58
CA CYS A 115 9.56 1.58 -12.22
C CYS A 115 10.43 0.67 -13.10
N GLU A 116 10.73 -0.55 -12.64
CA GLU A 116 11.63 -1.50 -13.34
C GLU A 116 11.26 -1.76 -14.82
N PRO A 117 9.99 -1.98 -15.20
CA PRO A 117 9.60 -2.21 -16.59
C PRO A 117 9.90 -1.02 -17.52
N LEU A 118 10.07 0.19 -16.96
CA LEU A 118 10.42 1.39 -17.72
C LEU A 118 11.93 1.50 -17.99
N GLY A 119 12.73 0.59 -17.43
CA GLY A 119 14.19 0.63 -17.51
C GLY A 119 14.86 1.41 -16.38
N GLN A 120 14.12 1.75 -15.31
CA GLN A 120 14.71 2.35 -14.10
C GLN A 120 15.78 1.42 -13.53
N GLN A 121 16.94 1.97 -13.17
CA GLN A 121 17.98 1.21 -12.49
C GLN A 121 17.49 0.80 -11.10
N MET A 122 17.57 -0.50 -10.82
CA MET A 122 17.04 -1.11 -9.59
C MET A 122 18.16 -1.63 -8.69
N MET A 123 17.93 -1.56 -7.38
CA MET A 123 18.75 -2.17 -6.34
C MET A 123 18.01 -3.37 -5.74
N TYR A 124 18.70 -4.52 -5.65
CA TYR A 124 18.18 -5.77 -5.07
C TYR A 124 19.03 -6.21 -3.86
N PRO A 125 18.91 -5.53 -2.70
CA PRO A 125 19.59 -5.96 -1.49
C PRO A 125 19.06 -7.31 -0.98
N ASP A 126 19.94 -8.24 -0.62
CA ASP A 126 19.59 -9.65 -0.32
C ASP A 126 18.41 -9.84 0.66
N ARG A 127 18.32 -8.97 1.68
CA ARG A 127 17.38 -9.09 2.81
C ARG A 127 16.26 -8.06 2.81
N PHE A 128 16.19 -7.19 1.81
CA PHE A 128 15.24 -6.09 1.77
C PHE A 128 14.50 -6.09 0.41
N PRO A 129 13.28 -5.54 0.35
CA PRO A 129 12.59 -5.37 -0.93
C PRO A 129 13.47 -4.56 -1.91
N PRO A 130 13.32 -4.76 -3.23
CA PRO A 130 14.00 -3.93 -4.20
C PRO A 130 13.53 -2.48 -4.13
N GLY A 131 14.37 -1.58 -4.62
CA GLY A 131 14.10 -0.15 -4.72
C GLY A 131 14.72 0.43 -5.99
N ALA A 132 14.16 1.53 -6.50
CA ALA A 132 14.82 2.32 -7.53
C ALA A 132 16.12 2.90 -6.97
N ASP A 133 17.16 2.95 -7.80
CA ASP A 133 18.44 3.57 -7.44
C ASP A 133 18.25 5.10 -7.36
N PRO A 134 18.36 5.70 -6.16
CA PRO A 134 18.08 7.12 -5.95
C PRO A 134 19.12 8.04 -6.62
N ASP A 135 20.27 7.51 -7.05
CA ASP A 135 21.32 8.28 -7.72
C ASP A 135 21.24 8.16 -9.26
N ALA A 136 20.30 7.37 -9.79
CA ALA A 136 20.17 7.08 -11.21
C ALA A 136 18.73 7.27 -11.74
N PHE A 137 18.24 8.51 -11.71
CA PHE A 137 16.92 8.85 -12.25
C PHE A 137 16.83 8.54 -13.76
N LEU A 138 15.78 7.85 -14.17
CA LEU A 138 15.52 7.44 -15.55
C LEU A 138 15.16 8.62 -16.47
N ILE A 139 14.35 9.56 -15.98
CA ILE A 139 13.83 10.67 -16.78
C ILE A 139 14.13 12.05 -16.19
N ASN A 140 13.99 13.06 -17.03
CA ASN A 140 14.09 14.48 -16.72
C ASN A 140 13.15 15.27 -17.66
N LYS A 141 13.22 16.61 -17.65
CA LYS A 141 12.35 17.48 -18.48
C LYS A 141 12.45 17.22 -19.99
N ASP A 142 13.60 16.75 -20.46
CA ASP A 142 13.93 16.69 -21.87
C ASP A 142 13.54 15.35 -22.51
N ASN A 143 13.37 14.28 -21.72
CA ASN A 143 13.19 12.92 -22.23
C ASN A 143 11.95 12.18 -21.69
N TRP A 144 11.13 12.77 -20.83
CA TRP A 144 10.01 12.04 -20.23
C TRP A 144 8.98 11.53 -21.25
N GLN A 145 8.85 12.23 -22.38
CA GLN A 145 7.96 11.86 -23.49
C GLN A 145 8.42 10.58 -24.21
N GLU A 146 9.67 10.16 -24.00
CA GLU A 146 10.24 8.96 -24.62
C GLU A 146 9.77 7.67 -23.93
N LEU A 147 9.17 7.77 -22.74
CA LEU A 147 8.59 6.62 -22.05
C LEU A 147 7.39 6.08 -22.83
N THR A 148 7.36 4.77 -23.02
CA THR A 148 6.29 4.05 -23.72
C THR A 148 5.78 2.88 -22.90
N THR A 149 4.62 2.35 -23.28
CA THR A 149 4.01 1.17 -22.66
C THR A 149 5.02 0.03 -22.44
N PRO A 150 5.12 -0.51 -21.21
CA PRO A 150 5.98 -1.65 -20.92
C PRO A 150 5.58 -2.92 -21.68
N ASP A 151 6.52 -3.85 -21.80
CA ASP A 151 6.20 -5.24 -22.16
C ASP A 151 5.61 -5.97 -20.95
N PHE A 152 4.31 -6.30 -21.02
CA PHE A 152 3.62 -7.01 -19.95
C PHE A 152 3.90 -8.52 -19.91
N THR A 153 4.61 -9.06 -20.90
CA THR A 153 4.87 -10.51 -21.02
C THR A 153 6.17 -10.97 -20.37
N THR A 154 7.00 -10.03 -19.92
CA THR A 154 8.30 -10.31 -19.29
C THR A 154 8.48 -9.47 -18.00
N GLY A 155 9.57 -9.71 -17.27
CA GLY A 155 9.97 -8.90 -16.10
C GLY A 155 8.92 -8.83 -14.97
N ALA A 156 8.92 -7.70 -14.27
CA ALA A 156 8.02 -7.44 -13.14
C ALA A 156 6.52 -7.57 -13.49
N PRO A 157 6.01 -7.08 -14.64
CA PRO A 157 4.60 -7.26 -14.99
C PRO A 157 4.19 -8.73 -15.07
N LYS A 158 5.02 -9.56 -15.72
CA LYS A 158 4.77 -11.01 -15.80
C LYS A 158 4.84 -11.68 -14.43
N ALA A 159 5.81 -11.31 -13.60
CA ALA A 159 5.93 -11.83 -12.24
C ALA A 159 4.69 -11.50 -11.39
N ILE A 160 4.15 -10.29 -11.53
CA ILE A 160 2.91 -9.86 -10.88
C ILE A 160 1.72 -10.68 -11.37
N ASP A 161 1.54 -10.85 -12.69
CA ASP A 161 0.45 -11.66 -13.24
C ASP A 161 0.49 -13.11 -12.75
N ASP A 162 1.69 -13.69 -12.66
CA ASP A 162 1.87 -15.04 -12.13
C ASP A 162 1.49 -15.12 -10.64
N ILE A 163 1.90 -14.14 -9.82
CA ILE A 163 1.53 -14.03 -8.39
C ILE A 163 0.01 -13.87 -8.24
N LEU A 164 -0.62 -13.03 -9.06
CA LEU A 164 -2.06 -12.77 -9.02
C LEU A 164 -2.85 -14.01 -9.40
N ARG A 165 -2.43 -14.74 -10.44
CA ARG A 165 -3.05 -16.00 -10.86
C ARG A 165 -3.02 -17.04 -9.75
N VAL A 166 -1.85 -17.23 -9.13
CA VAL A 166 -1.70 -18.16 -7.99
C VAL A 166 -2.51 -17.69 -6.78
N THR A 167 -2.57 -16.39 -6.51
CA THR A 167 -3.39 -15.85 -5.42
C THR A 167 -4.87 -16.17 -5.64
N GLN A 168 -5.39 -15.95 -6.85
CA GLN A 168 -6.78 -16.29 -7.19
C GLN A 168 -7.02 -17.80 -7.10
N GLU A 169 -6.09 -18.62 -7.57
CA GLU A 169 -6.18 -20.10 -7.48
C GLU A 169 -6.25 -20.59 -6.03
N LEU A 170 -5.35 -20.11 -5.16
CA LEU A 170 -5.23 -20.61 -3.79
C LEU A 170 -6.29 -20.05 -2.84
N THR A 171 -6.81 -18.85 -3.11
CA THR A 171 -7.71 -18.16 -2.18
C THR A 171 -9.14 -17.99 -2.73
N GLY A 172 -9.33 -18.07 -4.04
CA GLY A 172 -10.59 -17.74 -4.69
C GLY A 172 -10.96 -16.24 -4.67
N VAL A 173 -10.09 -15.37 -4.15
CA VAL A 173 -10.31 -13.92 -4.12
C VAL A 173 -9.98 -13.31 -5.47
N PRO A 174 -10.79 -12.34 -5.97
CA PRO A 174 -10.44 -11.60 -7.18
C PRO A 174 -9.04 -10.97 -7.10
N PRO A 175 -8.24 -11.04 -8.18
CA PRO A 175 -6.93 -10.41 -8.26
C PRO A 175 -6.98 -8.91 -7.96
N LEU A 176 -6.02 -8.43 -7.18
CA LEU A 176 -5.83 -7.00 -6.91
C LEU A 176 -4.47 -6.57 -7.46
N LEU A 177 -4.44 -5.92 -8.62
CA LEU A 177 -3.22 -5.30 -9.12
C LEU A 177 -2.86 -4.09 -8.26
N GLN A 178 -1.60 -4.04 -7.82
CA GLN A 178 -1.08 -2.92 -7.04
C GLN A 178 0.10 -2.28 -7.74
N ILE A 179 -0.04 -1.01 -8.09
CA ILE A 179 0.95 -0.22 -8.82
C ILE A 179 1.02 1.20 -8.29
N SER A 180 2.12 1.91 -8.59
CA SER A 180 2.23 3.32 -8.27
C SER A 180 1.17 4.14 -9.00
N ALA A 181 0.64 5.17 -8.33
CA ALA A 181 -0.10 6.23 -9.01
C ALA A 181 0.86 7.14 -9.81
N PRO A 182 0.36 7.98 -10.74
CA PRO A 182 1.20 8.80 -11.61
C PRO A 182 2.22 9.67 -10.85
N TYR A 183 1.84 10.31 -9.74
CA TYR A 183 2.76 11.22 -9.03
C TYR A 183 3.88 10.46 -8.31
N SER A 184 3.55 9.37 -7.61
CA SER A 184 4.58 8.53 -6.97
C SER A 184 5.49 7.85 -7.99
N LEU A 185 4.95 7.38 -9.12
CA LEU A 185 5.78 6.89 -10.22
C LEU A 185 6.75 7.98 -10.70
N ALA A 186 6.24 9.18 -10.99
CA ALA A 186 7.08 10.32 -11.38
C ALA A 186 8.17 10.61 -10.34
N ALA A 187 7.84 10.62 -9.06
CA ALA A 187 8.79 10.88 -7.99
C ALA A 187 9.95 9.86 -7.96
N ASP A 188 9.66 8.58 -8.22
CA ASP A 188 10.67 7.52 -8.21
C ASP A 188 11.60 7.58 -9.45
N ILE A 189 11.08 7.92 -10.63
CA ILE A 189 11.87 7.86 -11.89
C ILE A 189 12.44 9.22 -12.34
N TYR A 190 11.86 10.34 -11.87
CA TYR A 190 12.34 11.71 -12.11
C TYR A 190 13.17 12.25 -10.94
N GLY A 191 12.96 11.69 -9.75
CA GLY A 191 13.51 12.15 -8.48
C GLY A 191 12.59 13.13 -7.74
N GLN A 192 12.38 12.87 -6.45
CA GLN A 192 11.45 13.66 -5.61
C GLN A 192 11.85 15.15 -5.52
N GLU A 193 13.12 15.45 -5.24
CA GLU A 193 13.60 16.83 -5.09
C GLU A 193 13.47 17.66 -6.38
N PRO A 194 13.96 17.20 -7.55
CA PRO A 194 13.78 17.95 -8.80
C PRO A 194 12.29 18.03 -9.19
N LEU A 195 11.48 16.99 -8.98
CA LEU A 195 10.05 17.03 -9.25
C LEU A 195 9.34 18.11 -8.40
N LEU A 196 9.67 18.21 -7.10
CA LEU A 196 9.13 19.24 -6.22
C LEU A 196 9.53 20.66 -6.66
N ALA A 197 10.76 20.85 -7.13
CA ALA A 197 11.20 22.13 -7.68
C ALA A 197 10.38 22.53 -8.93
N ASP A 198 10.01 21.55 -9.74
CA ASP A 198 9.23 21.75 -10.96
C ASP A 198 7.74 21.93 -10.71
N VAL A 199 7.17 21.30 -9.68
CA VAL A 199 5.81 21.61 -9.20
C VAL A 199 5.65 23.10 -8.91
N VAL A 200 6.70 23.75 -8.41
CA VAL A 200 6.68 25.18 -8.09
C VAL A 200 7.02 26.06 -9.30
N SER A 201 7.99 25.65 -10.11
CA SER A 201 8.55 26.50 -11.18
C SER A 201 7.90 26.31 -12.54
N ASP A 202 7.37 25.12 -12.83
CA ASP A 202 6.78 24.75 -14.12
C ASP A 202 5.69 23.66 -13.94
N PRO A 203 4.57 23.99 -13.27
CA PRO A 203 3.51 23.04 -12.95
C PRO A 203 2.80 22.46 -14.19
N ASP A 204 2.81 23.17 -15.32
CA ASP A 204 2.17 22.71 -16.56
C ASP A 204 2.95 21.54 -17.18
N THR A 205 4.29 21.62 -17.20
CA THR A 205 5.13 20.50 -17.64
C THR A 205 4.99 19.29 -16.71
N VAL A 206 4.88 19.50 -15.40
CA VAL A 206 4.62 18.40 -14.45
C VAL A 206 3.27 17.75 -14.72
N ASN A 207 2.20 18.53 -14.95
CA ASN A 207 0.91 17.95 -15.31
C ASN A 207 0.97 17.16 -16.63
N ALA A 208 1.70 17.64 -17.64
CA ALA A 208 1.90 16.93 -18.89
C ALA A 208 2.66 15.60 -18.69
N LEU A 209 3.69 15.58 -17.84
CA LEU A 209 4.39 14.37 -17.43
C LEU A 209 3.44 13.38 -16.75
N LEU A 210 2.64 13.83 -15.76
CA LEU A 210 1.71 12.96 -15.03
C LEU A 210 0.62 12.37 -15.95
N ASP A 211 0.14 13.17 -16.92
CA ASP A 211 -0.82 12.71 -17.92
C ASP A 211 -0.21 11.65 -18.82
N HIS A 212 1.04 11.84 -19.26
CA HIS A 212 1.75 10.86 -20.06
C HIS A 212 2.00 9.55 -19.33
N LEU A 213 2.40 9.61 -18.05
CA LEU A 213 2.52 8.41 -17.22
C LEU A 213 1.16 7.70 -17.04
N GLY A 214 0.08 8.48 -16.92
CA GLY A 214 -1.29 7.94 -16.90
C GLY A 214 -1.66 7.25 -18.21
N ASP A 215 -1.47 7.92 -19.34
CA ASP A 215 -2.00 7.52 -20.64
C ASP A 215 -1.16 6.44 -21.34
N GLU A 216 0.17 6.54 -21.27
CA GLU A 216 1.09 5.66 -22.02
C GLU A 216 1.61 4.48 -21.20
N ILE A 217 1.56 4.57 -19.86
CA ILE A 217 2.15 3.54 -18.97
C ILE A 217 1.08 2.85 -18.13
N LEU A 218 0.40 3.59 -17.25
CA LEU A 218 -0.45 3.01 -16.22
C LEU A 218 -1.81 2.55 -16.77
N ALA A 219 -2.44 3.34 -17.65
CA ALA A 219 -3.70 2.95 -18.28
C ALA A 219 -3.56 1.67 -19.13
N PRO A 220 -2.54 1.52 -20.00
CA PRO A 220 -2.31 0.26 -20.73
C PRO A 220 -2.03 -0.93 -19.82
N TRP A 221 -1.35 -0.74 -18.68
CA TRP A 221 -1.13 -1.81 -17.71
C TRP A 221 -2.45 -2.25 -17.06
N MET A 222 -3.31 -1.29 -16.68
CA MET A 222 -4.64 -1.62 -16.19
C MET A 222 -5.51 -2.29 -17.27
N ASP A 223 -5.44 -1.85 -18.53
CA ASP A 223 -6.15 -2.50 -19.64
C ASP A 223 -5.73 -3.98 -19.75
N HIS A 224 -4.42 -4.26 -19.79
CA HIS A 224 -3.87 -5.63 -19.78
C HIS A 224 -4.32 -6.45 -18.57
N HIS A 225 -4.35 -5.83 -17.39
CA HIS A 225 -4.82 -6.47 -16.16
C HIS A 225 -6.29 -6.90 -16.27
N PHE A 226 -7.18 -6.02 -16.72
CA PHE A 226 -8.60 -6.34 -16.85
C PHE A 226 -8.91 -7.30 -18.02
N GLU A 227 -8.04 -7.36 -19.03
CA GLU A 227 -8.09 -8.42 -20.05
C GLU A 227 -7.70 -9.78 -19.47
N SER A 228 -6.67 -9.82 -18.63
CA SER A 228 -6.15 -11.05 -18.00
C SER A 228 -7.00 -11.54 -16.83
N PHE A 229 -7.59 -10.60 -16.08
CA PHE A 229 -8.37 -10.82 -14.87
C PHE A 229 -9.66 -9.98 -14.90
N PRO A 230 -10.69 -10.44 -15.65
CA PRO A 230 -11.91 -9.65 -15.87
C PRO A 230 -12.68 -9.28 -14.60
N ASP A 231 -12.53 -10.04 -13.51
CA ASP A 231 -13.12 -9.81 -12.19
C ASP A 231 -12.19 -9.06 -11.21
N GLY A 232 -10.98 -8.71 -11.65
CA GLY A 232 -9.95 -8.06 -10.84
C GLY A 232 -10.28 -6.64 -10.39
N TRP A 233 -9.37 -6.07 -9.62
CA TRP A 233 -9.39 -4.71 -9.06
C TRP A 233 -8.00 -4.10 -9.17
N VAL A 234 -7.92 -2.77 -9.14
CA VAL A 234 -6.63 -2.05 -9.10
C VAL A 234 -6.58 -1.15 -7.88
N GLU A 235 -5.51 -1.28 -7.09
CA GLU A 235 -5.15 -0.36 -6.04
C GLU A 235 -3.93 0.45 -6.48
N LEU A 236 -4.12 1.76 -6.57
CA LEU A 236 -3.03 2.71 -6.81
C LEU A 236 -2.43 3.13 -5.46
N SER A 237 -1.15 3.49 -5.50
CA SER A 237 -0.44 3.96 -4.32
C SER A 237 0.25 5.30 -4.59
N ASP A 238 -0.27 6.39 -4.02
CA ASP A 238 0.32 7.74 -4.19
C ASP A 238 0.92 8.38 -2.93
N ALA A 239 1.88 7.67 -2.31
CA ALA A 239 2.54 8.17 -1.11
C ALA A 239 3.24 9.53 -1.34
N SER A 240 3.95 9.71 -2.46
CA SER A 240 4.66 10.96 -2.77
C SER A 240 3.71 12.09 -3.20
N GLY A 241 2.55 11.76 -3.77
CA GLY A 241 1.47 12.71 -4.09
C GLY A 241 0.65 13.16 -2.87
N SER A 242 1.00 12.69 -1.68
CA SER A 242 0.27 12.97 -0.45
C SER A 242 0.31 14.45 -0.02
N PRO A 243 -0.75 14.94 0.65
CA PRO A 243 -0.80 16.32 1.14
C PRO A 243 0.34 16.63 2.13
N PHE A 244 0.88 15.62 2.82
CA PHE A 244 2.08 15.76 3.64
C PHE A 244 3.31 16.25 2.87
N PHE A 245 3.53 15.77 1.65
CA PHE A 245 4.72 16.07 0.85
C PHE A 245 4.53 17.28 -0.06
N ILE A 246 3.40 17.35 -0.76
CA ILE A 246 3.19 18.35 -1.82
C ILE A 246 2.17 19.43 -1.45
N GLY A 247 1.57 19.32 -0.26
CA GLY A 247 0.49 20.18 0.20
C GLY A 247 -0.87 19.76 -0.36
N PRO A 248 -1.97 20.08 0.35
CA PRO A 248 -3.31 19.65 -0.03
C PRO A 248 -3.78 20.22 -1.37
N GLU A 249 -3.39 21.45 -1.74
CA GLU A 249 -3.76 22.00 -3.05
C GLU A 249 -3.13 21.21 -4.21
N ASN A 250 -1.82 20.89 -4.15
CA ASN A 250 -1.17 20.12 -5.22
C ASN A 250 -1.60 18.65 -5.22
N CYS A 251 -1.86 18.07 -4.05
CA CYS A 251 -2.47 16.74 -3.96
C CYS A 251 -3.78 16.67 -4.76
N MET A 252 -4.67 17.66 -4.60
CA MET A 252 -5.93 17.71 -5.35
C MET A 252 -5.74 18.03 -6.84
N GLN A 253 -4.92 19.03 -7.17
CA GLN A 253 -4.85 19.60 -8.51
C GLN A 253 -3.85 18.92 -9.45
N MET A 254 -2.91 18.13 -8.92
CA MET A 254 -1.91 17.40 -9.71
C MET A 254 -2.07 15.89 -9.54
N SER A 255 -1.83 15.39 -8.33
CA SER A 255 -1.85 13.94 -8.06
C SER A 255 -3.25 13.33 -8.31
N ILE A 256 -4.28 13.74 -7.55
CA ILE A 256 -5.65 13.24 -7.72
C ILE A 256 -6.20 13.58 -9.11
N ARG A 257 -5.87 14.75 -9.66
CA ARG A 257 -6.27 15.16 -11.01
C ARG A 257 -5.73 14.20 -12.07
N SER A 258 -4.46 13.77 -11.97
CA SER A 258 -3.85 12.84 -12.93
C SER A 258 -4.51 11.46 -12.91
N ILE A 259 -4.86 10.94 -11.73
CA ILE A 259 -5.60 9.68 -11.58
C ILE A 259 -6.98 9.80 -12.26
N ARG A 260 -7.70 10.89 -12.03
CA ARG A 260 -9.03 11.12 -12.65
C ARG A 260 -8.96 11.28 -14.17
N HIS A 261 -7.85 11.84 -14.69
CA HIS A 261 -7.60 11.92 -16.12
C HIS A 261 -7.38 10.54 -16.71
N MET A 262 -6.45 9.76 -16.14
CA MET A 262 -6.13 8.39 -16.54
C MET A 262 -7.37 7.47 -16.58
N LEU A 263 -8.31 7.64 -15.65
CA LEU A 263 -9.53 6.83 -15.56
C LEU A 263 -10.69 7.33 -16.44
N ARG A 264 -10.54 8.46 -17.13
CA ARG A 264 -11.63 9.05 -17.92
C ARG A 264 -12.05 8.11 -19.06
N GLY A 265 -13.31 7.69 -19.03
CA GLY A 265 -13.90 6.84 -20.07
C GLY A 265 -13.52 5.37 -19.98
N LYS A 266 -12.76 4.95 -18.95
CA LYS A 266 -12.46 3.54 -18.69
C LYS A 266 -13.67 2.84 -18.08
N THR A 267 -14.06 1.69 -18.61
CA THR A 267 -15.22 0.91 -18.16
C THR A 267 -15.03 0.28 -16.78
N TYR A 268 -13.77 0.12 -16.35
CA TYR A 268 -13.38 -0.43 -15.07
C TYR A 268 -13.06 0.65 -14.01
N ALA A 269 -13.33 1.93 -14.28
CA ALA A 269 -12.95 3.04 -13.40
C ALA A 269 -13.53 2.91 -11.97
N ASP A 270 -14.66 2.23 -11.80
CA ASP A 270 -15.28 1.92 -10.51
C ASP A 270 -14.58 0.79 -9.72
N ARG A 271 -13.64 0.09 -10.36
CA ARG A 271 -12.78 -0.95 -9.78
C ARG A 271 -11.33 -0.53 -9.58
N VAL A 272 -11.06 0.77 -9.71
CA VAL A 272 -9.75 1.37 -9.42
C VAL A 272 -9.90 2.33 -8.23
N PHE A 273 -9.00 2.22 -7.26
CA PHE A 273 -8.98 3.14 -6.12
C PHE A 273 -7.55 3.47 -5.68
N ASP A 274 -7.36 4.68 -5.15
CA ASP A 274 -6.14 5.08 -4.44
C ASP A 274 -6.45 5.43 -2.99
N ASN A 275 -5.78 4.75 -2.07
CA ASN A 275 -5.99 4.96 -0.64
C ASN A 275 -4.72 5.40 0.11
N ASN A 276 -3.58 5.62 -0.57
CA ASN A 276 -2.31 5.87 0.10
C ASN A 276 -1.94 7.36 0.13
N PHE A 277 -2.89 8.20 0.54
CA PHE A 277 -2.68 9.63 0.78
C PHE A 277 -2.53 9.94 2.26
N ARG A 278 -1.35 10.40 2.67
CA ARG A 278 -0.97 10.69 4.07
C ARG A 278 -0.98 12.17 4.41
N GLY A 279 -1.35 12.50 5.64
CA GLY A 279 -1.09 13.82 6.23
C GLY A 279 -2.23 14.81 6.13
N ASP A 280 -3.46 14.34 6.34
CA ASP A 280 -4.66 15.20 6.31
C ASP A 280 -4.61 16.37 7.28
N PHE A 281 -3.87 16.26 8.40
CA PHE A 281 -3.66 17.38 9.31
C PHE A 281 -3.11 18.62 8.62
N VAL A 282 -2.35 18.48 7.52
CA VAL A 282 -1.78 19.61 6.76
C VAL A 282 -2.88 20.50 6.17
N ALA A 283 -4.05 19.94 5.83
CA ALA A 283 -5.21 20.73 5.42
C ALA A 283 -5.73 21.64 6.56
N GLY A 284 -5.49 21.25 7.81
CA GLY A 284 -5.84 22.02 9.01
C GLY A 284 -4.74 22.96 9.52
N VAL A 285 -3.50 22.88 9.00
CA VAL A 285 -2.38 23.71 9.47
C VAL A 285 -2.44 25.12 8.90
N LYS A 286 -2.23 26.11 9.78
CA LYS A 286 -2.15 27.54 9.41
C LYS A 286 -0.98 27.78 8.44
N LYS A 287 -1.23 28.33 7.24
CA LYS A 287 -0.17 29.01 6.47
C LYS A 287 0.35 30.17 7.35
N LYS A 288 1.64 30.21 7.67
CA LYS A 288 2.27 31.30 8.46
C LYS A 288 2.20 32.62 7.66
N GLY A 289 1.07 33.30 7.69
CA GLY A 289 0.94 34.70 7.27
C GLY A 289 1.37 35.64 8.40
N ARG A 290 2.13 36.69 8.09
CA ARG A 290 2.51 37.78 9.02
C ARG A 290 1.32 38.70 9.37
N GLY A 291 0.15 38.14 9.68
CA GLY A 291 -1.12 38.86 9.88
C GLY A 291 -1.63 38.81 11.34
N SER A 292 -2.21 39.93 11.79
CA SER A 292 -2.64 40.22 13.16
C SER A 292 -3.69 39.26 13.75
N ARG A 293 -3.55 39.00 15.07
CA ARG A 293 -4.27 38.05 15.95
C ARG A 293 -5.81 38.22 16.12
N ARG A 294 -6.57 38.79 15.18
CA ARG A 294 -7.97 39.19 15.45
C ARG A 294 -9.11 38.26 15.03
N ASN A 295 -8.92 37.12 14.34
CA ASN A 295 -10.06 36.35 13.80
C ASN A 295 -10.04 34.82 14.00
N ILE A 296 -10.00 34.35 15.26
CA ILE A 296 -9.91 32.90 15.57
C ILE A 296 -11.13 32.08 15.11
N GLN A 297 -12.36 32.60 15.16
CA GLN A 297 -13.58 31.82 14.82
C GLN A 297 -13.79 31.62 13.30
N THR A 298 -13.53 32.64 12.49
CA THR A 298 -13.63 32.55 11.02
C THR A 298 -12.55 31.62 10.44
N GLU A 299 -11.44 31.49 11.14
CA GLU A 299 -10.28 30.67 10.75
C GLU A 299 -10.52 29.16 10.94
N THR A 300 -11.15 28.72 12.04
CA THR A 300 -11.45 27.30 12.28
C THR A 300 -12.43 26.72 11.25
N GLN A 301 -13.39 27.53 10.81
CA GLN A 301 -14.32 27.15 9.73
C GLN A 301 -13.59 26.94 8.40
N SER A 302 -12.57 27.76 8.10
CA SER A 302 -11.77 27.63 6.87
C SER A 302 -10.89 26.38 6.85
N SER A 303 -10.29 25.97 7.98
CA SER A 303 -9.51 24.73 8.07
C SER A 303 -10.37 23.48 7.92
N GLN A 304 -11.57 23.49 8.49
CA GLN A 304 -12.51 22.37 8.38
C GLN A 304 -13.04 22.24 6.95
N ALA A 305 -13.36 23.36 6.29
CA ALA A 305 -13.80 23.37 4.89
C ALA A 305 -12.73 22.77 3.96
N LYS A 306 -11.45 23.10 4.18
CA LYS A 306 -10.35 22.58 3.36
C LYS A 306 -10.09 21.09 3.58
N LEU A 307 -10.24 20.60 4.80
CA LEU A 307 -10.17 19.16 5.09
C LEU A 307 -11.31 18.39 4.42
N LEU A 308 -12.52 18.96 4.40
CA LEU A 308 -13.66 18.40 3.67
C LEU A 308 -13.41 18.37 2.16
N GLU A 309 -12.89 19.46 1.59
CA GLU A 309 -12.53 19.53 0.17
C GLU A 309 -11.49 18.45 -0.21
N LEU A 310 -10.44 18.29 0.60
CA LEU A 310 -9.46 17.23 0.43
C LEU A 310 -10.09 15.84 0.54
N THR A 311 -11.00 15.65 1.49
CA THR A 311 -11.73 14.38 1.66
C THR A 311 -12.57 14.07 0.42
N ASP A 312 -13.31 15.04 -0.12
CA ASP A 312 -14.09 14.88 -1.35
C ASP A 312 -13.20 14.54 -2.55
N ALA A 313 -12.03 15.17 -2.65
CA ALA A 313 -11.05 14.86 -3.68
C ALA A 313 -10.52 13.41 -3.55
N LYS A 314 -10.14 12.97 -2.35
CA LYS A 314 -9.70 11.58 -2.12
C LYS A 314 -10.79 10.57 -2.42
N VAL A 315 -12.03 10.81 -1.98
CA VAL A 315 -13.18 9.94 -2.28
C VAL A 315 -13.45 9.87 -3.78
N SER A 316 -13.16 10.93 -4.54
CA SER A 316 -13.31 10.91 -6.01
C SER A 316 -12.37 9.94 -6.74
N VAL A 317 -11.30 9.49 -6.08
CA VAL A 317 -10.36 8.45 -6.57
C VAL A 317 -10.35 7.22 -5.67
N ASN A 318 -11.24 7.14 -4.68
CA ASN A 318 -11.48 5.97 -3.86
C ASN A 318 -12.95 5.94 -3.45
N PRO A 319 -13.83 5.50 -4.35
CA PRO A 319 -15.27 5.49 -4.10
C PRO A 319 -15.73 4.31 -3.23
N VAL A 320 -14.81 3.43 -2.80
CA VAL A 320 -15.16 2.14 -2.16
C VAL A 320 -15.08 2.16 -0.63
N PHE A 321 -14.26 3.03 -0.02
CA PHE A 321 -14.19 3.19 1.43
C PHE A 321 -13.52 4.51 1.81
N ILE A 322 -13.68 4.92 3.07
CA ILE A 322 -12.90 5.99 3.68
C ILE A 322 -11.76 5.37 4.50
N MET A 323 -10.55 5.89 4.30
CA MET A 323 -9.35 5.44 5.01
C MET A 323 -8.80 6.55 5.90
N ARG A 324 -8.41 6.16 7.12
CA ARG A 324 -7.60 6.96 8.03
C ARG A 324 -6.23 6.30 8.21
N LEU A 325 -5.18 6.96 7.75
CA LEU A 325 -3.79 6.56 7.96
C LEU A 325 -3.26 7.15 9.28
N GLU A 326 -2.23 6.51 9.84
CA GLU A 326 -1.57 6.99 11.06
C GLU A 326 -1.02 8.42 10.91
N ALA A 327 -0.44 8.69 9.73
CA ALA A 327 0.19 9.96 9.41
C ALA A 327 -0.81 11.11 9.23
N ASP A 328 -2.12 10.81 9.15
CA ASP A 328 -3.14 11.83 8.96
C ASP A 328 -3.28 12.73 10.18
N LYS A 329 -3.02 12.22 11.38
CA LYS A 329 -3.09 12.98 12.65
C LYS A 329 -4.40 13.74 12.87
N VAL A 330 -5.45 13.39 12.14
CA VAL A 330 -6.83 13.85 12.32
C VAL A 330 -7.56 12.82 13.19
N ASN A 331 -8.51 13.30 14.02
CA ASN A 331 -9.29 12.44 14.91
C ASN A 331 -10.16 11.47 14.10
N ILE A 332 -10.26 10.21 14.55
CA ILE A 332 -11.08 9.20 13.89
C ILE A 332 -12.56 9.60 13.76
N SER A 333 -13.10 10.39 14.69
CA SER A 333 -14.50 10.83 14.64
C SER A 333 -14.84 11.59 13.37
N PHE A 334 -13.87 12.32 12.79
CA PHE A 334 -14.04 12.98 11.49
C PHE A 334 -14.29 11.94 10.38
N TYR A 335 -13.47 10.90 10.32
CA TYR A 335 -13.60 9.85 9.30
C TYR A 335 -14.86 9.00 9.51
N GLU A 336 -15.23 8.72 10.77
CA GLU A 336 -16.50 8.06 11.14
C GLU A 336 -17.70 8.86 10.59
N GLU A 337 -17.76 10.17 10.88
CA GLU A 337 -18.85 11.03 10.39
C GLU A 337 -18.90 11.08 8.86
N GLU A 338 -17.75 11.26 8.20
CA GLU A 338 -17.71 11.36 6.74
C GLU A 338 -18.05 10.02 6.06
N ALA A 339 -17.73 8.90 6.70
CA ALA A 339 -18.06 7.55 6.24
C ALA A 339 -19.56 7.28 6.34
N ILE A 340 -20.18 7.61 7.48
CA ILE A 340 -21.64 7.54 7.69
C ILE A 340 -22.36 8.42 6.67
N LYS A 341 -21.94 9.69 6.51
CA LYS A 341 -22.57 10.64 5.57
C LYS A 341 -22.55 10.15 4.12
N ARG A 342 -21.51 9.42 3.73
CA ARG A 342 -21.32 8.91 2.36
C ARG A 342 -21.79 7.47 2.17
N ASN A 343 -22.22 6.79 3.25
CA ASN A 343 -22.54 5.37 3.24
C ASN A 343 -21.37 4.52 2.69
N LEU A 344 -20.16 4.81 3.16
CA LEU A 344 -18.94 4.10 2.78
C LEU A 344 -18.33 3.39 4.00
N PRO A 345 -17.76 2.18 3.85
CA PRO A 345 -17.00 1.53 4.90
C PRO A 345 -15.83 2.39 5.40
N LEU A 346 -15.46 2.21 6.66
CA LEU A 346 -14.30 2.85 7.27
C LEU A 346 -13.16 1.83 7.45
N THR A 347 -11.95 2.22 7.06
CA THR A 347 -10.71 1.51 7.38
C THR A 347 -9.75 2.44 8.13
N CYS A 348 -9.04 1.90 9.12
CA CYS A 348 -8.16 2.65 10.00
C CYS A 348 -6.84 1.92 10.19
N GLY A 349 -5.72 2.63 10.04
CA GLY A 349 -4.38 2.08 10.14
C GLY A 349 -3.68 2.38 11.46
N ILE A 350 -2.90 1.39 11.92
CA ILE A 350 -1.77 1.58 12.85
C ILE A 350 -0.51 1.67 11.98
N GLY A 351 0.26 2.74 12.13
CA GLY A 351 1.42 3.00 11.28
C GLY A 351 2.65 2.20 11.69
N SER A 352 3.55 1.94 10.74
CA SER A 352 4.83 1.30 11.03
C SER A 352 5.65 1.99 12.13
N PRO A 353 5.70 3.35 12.25
CA PRO A 353 6.44 3.98 13.34
C PRO A 353 5.87 3.68 14.73
N GLN A 354 4.59 3.31 14.83
CA GLN A 354 3.97 2.95 16.10
C GLN A 354 4.40 1.54 16.55
N ILE A 355 4.80 0.66 15.63
CA ILE A 355 5.13 -0.74 15.94
C ILE A 355 6.61 -1.08 15.74
N ASP A 356 7.38 -0.22 15.08
CA ASP A 356 8.82 -0.40 14.91
C ASP A 356 9.56 -0.18 16.24
N ARG A 357 10.21 -1.24 16.73
CA ARG A 357 11.03 -1.25 17.95
C ARG A 357 12.02 -0.09 18.00
N ASN A 358 12.60 0.30 16.86
CA ASN A 358 13.60 1.36 16.78
C ASN A 358 13.00 2.77 16.88
N SER A 359 11.69 2.88 16.62
CA SER A 359 10.92 4.12 16.70
C SER A 359 10.23 4.30 18.07
N ILE A 360 10.33 3.31 18.97
CA ILE A 360 9.62 3.29 20.26
C ILE A 360 10.60 3.47 21.42
N GLU A 361 10.44 4.59 22.15
CA GLU A 361 11.20 4.88 23.38
C GLU A 361 10.74 4.00 24.56
N ASP A 362 9.43 3.91 24.78
CA ASP A 362 8.81 3.11 25.86
C ASP A 362 7.82 2.10 25.29
N LEU A 363 8.23 0.83 25.29
CA LEU A 363 7.42 -0.27 24.76
C LEU A 363 6.11 -0.49 25.52
N GLU A 364 6.12 -0.38 26.85
CA GLU A 364 4.93 -0.68 27.65
C GLU A 364 3.91 0.43 27.49
N ALA A 365 4.36 1.69 27.52
CA ALA A 365 3.49 2.84 27.27
C ALA A 365 2.90 2.79 25.85
N THR A 366 3.72 2.52 24.82
CA THR A 366 3.25 2.39 23.43
C THR A 366 2.26 1.24 23.28
N ARG A 367 2.50 0.09 23.92
CA ARG A 367 1.58 -1.06 23.89
C ARG A 367 0.21 -0.69 24.46
N VAL A 368 0.16 0.03 25.58
CA VAL A 368 -1.10 0.52 26.16
C VAL A 368 -1.81 1.47 25.19
N SER A 369 -1.08 2.47 24.66
CA SER A 369 -1.62 3.46 23.73
C SER A 369 -2.18 2.83 22.44
N ILE A 370 -1.45 1.90 21.81
CA ILE A 370 -1.94 1.19 20.62
C ILE A 370 -3.17 0.35 20.94
N GLY A 371 -3.20 -0.26 22.12
CA GLY A 371 -4.36 -1.04 22.57
C GLY A 371 -5.62 -0.17 22.76
N GLU A 372 -5.47 1.09 23.14
CA GLU A 372 -6.55 2.07 23.24
C GLU A 372 -7.00 2.57 21.87
N ASP A 373 -6.04 2.95 21.01
CA ASP A 373 -6.30 3.37 19.63
C ASP A 373 -7.04 2.26 18.85
N ALA A 374 -6.55 1.02 18.90
CA ALA A 374 -7.17 -0.10 18.22
C ALA A 374 -8.61 -0.35 18.71
N ARG A 375 -8.88 -0.21 20.01
CA ARG A 375 -10.26 -0.30 20.55
C ARG A 375 -11.14 0.81 20.00
N SER A 376 -10.66 2.06 20.02
CA SER A 376 -11.39 3.19 19.45
C SER A 376 -11.67 2.99 17.96
N PHE A 377 -10.71 2.45 17.20
CA PHE A 377 -10.87 2.23 15.77
C PHE A 377 -11.91 1.16 15.47
N VAL A 378 -11.87 0.05 16.21
CA VAL A 378 -12.88 -1.02 16.08
C VAL A 378 -14.28 -0.50 16.42
N GLU A 379 -14.43 0.34 17.46
CA GLU A 379 -15.71 0.95 17.80
C GLU A 379 -16.24 1.86 16.70
N SER A 380 -15.40 2.75 16.14
CA SER A 380 -15.78 3.61 15.02
C SER A 380 -16.17 2.82 13.76
N ILE A 381 -15.41 1.78 13.41
CA ILE A 381 -15.73 0.92 12.27
C ILE A 381 -17.09 0.25 12.48
N LYS A 382 -17.39 -0.25 13.69
CA LYS A 382 -18.68 -0.86 13.99
C LYS A 382 -19.84 0.11 13.83
N ARG A 383 -19.71 1.35 14.32
CA ARG A 383 -20.76 2.37 14.19
C ARG A 383 -21.05 2.74 12.73
N VAL A 384 -20.04 2.73 11.87
CA VAL A 384 -20.23 2.95 10.42
C VAL A 384 -21.02 1.81 9.77
N CYS A 385 -21.00 0.61 10.36
CA CYS A 385 -21.74 -0.56 9.87
C CYS A 385 -23.14 -0.74 10.49
N GLU A 386 -23.52 0.09 11.48
CA GLU A 386 -24.86 0.13 12.10
C GLU A 386 -25.79 1.07 11.32
#